data_AF-A0A7S0IXK2-F1
#
_entry.id   AF-A0A7S0IXK2-F1
#
_cell.length_a   1.000
_cell.length_b   1.000
_cell.length_c   1.000
_cell.angle_alpha   90.00
_cell.angle_beta   90.00
_cell.angle_gamma   90.00
#
_symmetry.space_group_name_H-M   'P 1'
#
loop_
_entity.id
_entity.type
_entity.pdbx_description
1 polymer ?
#
loop_
_entity_poly.entity_id
_entity_poly.type
_entity_poly.pdbx_seq_one_letter_code
_entity_poly.pdbx_strand_id
1 'polypeptide(L)'
;HFHQQAELTLWLPLTSDEPRASLHVARVAGDAESLVPLQVPLGSCGAFYGLRYPYGFAPNETAKSSVSLDFRVVPWRFYAEDRSNSRKSSHNLRLGGYYSVMDASSTE
;
A
#
# COMPACT_ATOMS: atom_id res chain seq x y z
N HIS A 1 -2.28 -13.34 9.12
CA HIS A 1 -1.81 -12.31 8.16
C HIS A 1 -3.02 -11.47 7.77
N PHE A 2 -2.96 -10.14 7.95
CA PHE A 2 -4.11 -9.22 7.92
C PHE A 2 -4.56 -8.77 6.51
N HIS A 3 -4.28 -9.57 5.49
CA HIS A 3 -4.44 -9.15 4.09
C HIS A 3 -5.28 -10.16 3.31
N GLN A 4 -6.09 -9.68 2.37
CA GLN A 4 -6.90 -10.55 1.51
C GLN A 4 -6.08 -11.04 0.32
N GLN A 5 -6.22 -12.31 -0.08
CA GLN A 5 -5.36 -12.93 -1.10
C GLN A 5 -5.34 -12.21 -2.46
N ALA A 6 -6.38 -11.44 -2.78
CA ALA A 6 -6.52 -10.68 -4.02
C ALA A 6 -6.16 -9.20 -3.87
N GLU A 7 -5.53 -8.80 -2.75
CA GLU A 7 -5.07 -7.44 -2.52
C GLU A 7 -4.01 -7.02 -3.56
N LEU A 8 -4.28 -5.90 -4.22
CA LEU A 8 -3.37 -5.18 -5.08
C LEU A 8 -2.85 -3.97 -4.30
N THR A 9 -1.54 -3.83 -4.22
CA THR A 9 -0.89 -2.63 -3.70
C THR A 9 -0.70 -1.63 -4.83
N LEU A 10 -1.11 -0.39 -4.58
CA LEU A 10 -0.89 0.75 -5.44
C LEU A 10 0.00 1.74 -4.69
N TRP A 11 1.13 2.07 -5.29
CA TRP A 11 2.13 2.98 -4.74
C TRP A 11 2.26 4.20 -5.62
N LEU A 12 2.08 5.39 -5.03
CA LEU A 12 2.12 6.68 -5.72
C LEU A 12 3.24 7.54 -5.11
N PRO A 13 4.37 7.74 -5.81
CA PRO A 13 5.37 8.69 -5.39
C PRO A 13 4.82 10.13 -5.51
N LEU A 14 4.98 10.92 -4.45
CA LEU A 14 4.64 12.36 -4.42
C LEU A 14 5.87 13.24 -4.58
N THR A 15 7.06 12.67 -4.44
CA THR A 15 8.35 13.30 -4.72
C THR A 15 9.07 12.50 -5.80
N SER A 16 9.89 13.17 -6.61
CA SER A 16 10.72 12.50 -7.61
C SER A 16 11.50 11.36 -6.96
N ASP A 17 11.29 10.16 -7.47
CA ASP A 17 11.94 8.94 -7.05
C ASP A 17 13.33 8.87 -7.69
N GLU A 18 14.34 9.44 -7.01
CA GLU A 18 15.69 9.00 -7.31
C GLU A 18 15.80 7.50 -6.96
N PRO A 19 16.53 6.68 -7.74
CA PRO A 19 16.62 5.23 -7.51
C PRO A 19 16.98 4.85 -6.06
N ARG A 20 17.70 5.74 -5.36
CA ARG A 20 18.16 5.58 -3.99
C ARG A 20 17.07 5.78 -2.92
N ALA A 21 15.91 6.34 -3.25
CA ALA A 21 14.78 6.49 -2.32
C ALA A 21 13.50 5.81 -2.86
N SER A 22 13.66 4.85 -3.78
CA SER A 22 12.58 4.18 -4.49
C SER A 22 12.10 2.92 -3.78
N LEU A 23 10.83 2.57 -4.02
CA LEU A 23 10.29 1.30 -3.62
C LEU A 23 10.93 0.17 -4.44
N HIS A 24 11.35 -0.90 -3.79
CA HIS A 24 11.88 -2.10 -4.42
C HIS A 24 10.91 -3.26 -4.24
N VAL A 25 10.71 -4.06 -5.29
CA VAL A 25 9.79 -5.19 -5.32
C VAL A 25 10.52 -6.40 -5.88
N ALA A 26 10.24 -7.58 -5.33
CA ALA A 26 10.78 -8.83 -5.81
C ALA A 26 10.39 -9.08 -7.27
N ARG A 27 11.33 -9.59 -8.08
CA ARG A 27 11.00 -10.04 -9.45
C ARG A 27 10.19 -11.32 -9.46
N VAL A 28 10.37 -12.16 -8.44
CA VAL A 28 9.76 -13.47 -8.32
C VAL A 28 8.96 -13.52 -7.02
N ALA A 29 7.78 -14.13 -7.07
CA ALA A 29 6.94 -14.25 -5.89
C ALA A 29 7.67 -15.04 -4.78
N GLY A 30 7.64 -14.51 -3.56
CA GLY A 30 8.29 -15.10 -2.39
C GLY A 30 9.80 -14.93 -2.29
N ASP A 31 10.47 -14.40 -3.31
CA ASP A 31 11.92 -14.19 -3.29
C ASP A 31 12.29 -12.83 -2.70
N ALA A 32 12.72 -12.82 -1.44
CA ALA A 32 13.10 -11.60 -0.74
C ALA A 32 14.52 -11.09 -1.10
N GLU A 33 15.33 -11.89 -1.79
CA GLU A 33 16.72 -11.54 -2.11
C GLU A 33 16.83 -10.79 -3.44
N SER A 34 15.88 -11.02 -4.36
CA SER A 34 15.89 -10.45 -5.71
C SER A 34 15.00 -9.21 -5.85
N LEU A 35 15.18 -8.22 -4.96
CA LEU A 35 14.45 -6.96 -5.01
C LEU A 35 15.01 -6.03 -6.10
N VAL A 36 14.14 -5.44 -6.91
CA VAL A 36 14.51 -4.43 -7.91
C VAL A 36 13.66 -3.18 -7.79
N PRO A 37 14.20 -2.00 -8.16
CA PRO A 37 13.46 -0.76 -8.00
C PRO A 37 12.24 -0.75 -8.91
N LEU A 38 11.09 -0.41 -8.33
CA LEU A 38 9.85 -0.15 -9.05
C LEU A 38 9.90 1.29 -9.57
N GLN A 39 10.31 1.42 -10.84
CA GLN A 39 10.42 2.72 -11.51
C GLN A 39 9.02 3.24 -11.86
N VAL A 40 8.61 4.36 -11.28
CA VAL A 40 7.28 4.96 -11.50
C VAL A 40 7.44 6.45 -11.74
N PRO A 41 7.11 6.97 -12.93
CA PRO A 41 7.19 8.41 -13.18
C PRO A 41 6.35 9.22 -12.18
N LEU A 42 6.85 10.38 -11.78
CA LEU A 42 6.11 11.30 -10.91
C LEU A 42 4.72 11.61 -11.49
N GLY A 43 3.69 11.53 -10.66
CA GLY A 43 2.28 11.67 -11.07
C GLY A 43 1.63 10.40 -11.61
N SER A 44 2.38 9.29 -11.72
CA SER A 44 1.86 7.95 -12.01
C SER A 44 1.87 7.07 -10.76
N CYS A 45 1.17 5.94 -10.79
CA CYS A 45 1.24 4.94 -9.72
C CYS A 45 1.78 3.60 -10.22
N GLY A 46 2.54 2.93 -9.37
CA GLY A 46 2.96 1.54 -9.56
C GLY A 46 1.93 0.59 -8.94
N ALA A 47 1.68 -0.53 -9.59
CA ALA A 47 0.75 -1.55 -9.13
C ALA A 47 1.44 -2.91 -9.03
N PHE A 48 1.30 -3.60 -7.89
CA PHE A 48 1.89 -4.92 -7.68
C PHE A 48 1.15 -5.73 -6.60
N TYR A 49 1.36 -7.05 -6.58
CA TYR A 49 0.75 -7.94 -5.57
C TYR A 49 1.63 -8.01 -4.32
N GLY A 50 1.54 -7.02 -3.43
CA GLY A 50 2.42 -6.91 -2.25
C GLY A 50 2.38 -8.09 -1.27
N LEU A 51 1.33 -8.91 -1.31
CA LEU A 51 1.28 -10.17 -0.56
C LEU A 51 2.14 -11.29 -1.12
N ARG A 52 2.35 -11.28 -2.45
CA ARG A 52 3.05 -12.35 -3.17
C ARG A 52 4.49 -11.99 -3.42
N TYR A 53 4.76 -10.71 -3.63
CA TYR A 53 6.08 -10.20 -3.96
C TYR A 53 6.61 -9.40 -2.77
N PRO A 54 7.64 -9.91 -2.06
CA PRO A 54 8.34 -9.14 -1.05
C PRO A 54 8.74 -7.77 -1.59
N TYR A 55 8.65 -6.75 -0.75
CA TYR A 55 8.95 -5.37 -1.13
C TYR A 55 9.48 -4.59 0.06
N GLY A 56 10.21 -3.52 -0.22
CA GLY A 56 10.82 -2.66 0.78
C GLY A 56 11.38 -1.39 0.16
N PHE A 57 11.81 -0.46 1.00
CA PHE A 57 12.43 0.77 0.52
C PHE A 57 13.94 0.66 0.60
N ALA A 58 14.64 1.17 -0.42
CA ALA A 58 16.07 1.40 -0.30
C ALA A 58 16.35 2.50 0.73
N PRO A 59 17.52 2.46 1.41
CA PRO A 59 17.93 3.54 2.30
C PRO A 59 18.02 4.87 1.57
N ASN A 60 17.31 5.89 2.07
CA ASN A 60 17.40 7.23 1.51
C ASN A 60 18.73 7.90 1.92
N GLU A 61 19.69 7.92 0.99
CA GLU A 61 21.00 8.57 1.17
C GLU A 61 20.98 10.09 0.91
N THR A 62 19.84 10.64 0.49
CA THR A 62 19.73 12.06 0.16
C THR A 62 19.39 12.89 1.40
N ALA A 63 19.69 14.19 1.36
CA ALA A 63 19.25 15.14 2.38
C ALA A 63 17.78 15.58 2.23
N LYS A 64 17.02 14.96 1.31
CA LYS A 64 15.63 15.31 1.00
C LYS A 64 14.68 14.23 1.50
N SER A 65 13.48 14.63 1.91
CA SER A 65 12.42 13.68 2.23
C SER A 65 11.85 13.05 0.97
N SER A 66 11.66 11.72 1.00
CA SER A 66 10.87 10.99 0.01
C SER A 66 9.46 10.77 0.57
N VAL A 67 8.44 11.13 -0.20
CA VAL A 67 7.04 11.05 0.21
C VAL A 67 6.27 10.24 -0.83
N SER A 68 5.45 9.31 -0.36
CA SER A 68 4.57 8.50 -1.20
C SER A 68 3.27 8.16 -0.49
N LEU A 69 2.25 7.81 -1.27
CA LEU A 69 1.00 7.22 -0.78
C LEU A 69 0.96 5.73 -1.16
N ASP A 70 0.57 4.89 -0.20
CA ASP A 70 0.28 3.47 -0.43
C ASP A 70 -1.20 3.23 -0.16
N PHE A 71 -1.88 2.66 -1.15
CA PHE A 71 -3.27 2.25 -1.02
C PHE A 71 -3.43 0.82 -1.52
N ARG A 72 -4.29 0.08 -0.82
CA ARG A 72 -4.57 -1.33 -1.12
C ARG A 72 -5.98 -1.46 -1.62
N VAL A 73 -6.12 -2.16 -2.73
CA VAL A 73 -7.41 -2.40 -3.38
C VAL A 73 -7.65 -3.90 -3.41
N VAL A 74 -8.83 -4.32 -2.98
CA VAL A 74 -9.31 -5.68 -3.17
C VAL A 74 -10.47 -5.62 -4.16
N PRO A 75 -10.38 -6.29 -5.34
CA PRO A 75 -11.51 -6.35 -6.26
C PRO A 75 -12.74 -6.94 -5.57
N TRP A 76 -13.90 -6.31 -5.74
CA TRP A 76 -15.13 -6.65 -5.01
C TRP A 76 -15.48 -8.15 -5.05
N ARG A 77 -15.34 -8.80 -6.21
CA ARG A 77 -15.61 -10.24 -6.37
C ARG A 77 -14.74 -11.16 -5.49
N PHE A 78 -13.63 -10.66 -4.99
CA PHE A 78 -12.71 -11.36 -4.10
C PHE A 78 -12.72 -10.78 -2.68
N TYR A 79 -13.49 -9.72 -2.46
CA TYR A 79 -13.65 -9.14 -1.15
C TYR A 79 -14.48 -10.09 -0.29
N ALA A 80 -13.87 -10.59 0.77
CA ALA A 80 -14.56 -11.32 1.82
C ALA A 80 -14.65 -10.42 3.06
N GLU A 81 -15.86 -10.21 3.58
CA GLU A 81 -16.05 -9.50 4.85
C GLU A 81 -15.61 -10.41 6.02
N ASP A 82 -14.30 -10.56 6.19
CA ASP A 82 -13.69 -11.27 7.31
C ASP A 82 -13.58 -10.31 8.51
N ARG A 83 -14.52 -10.46 9.46
CA ARG A 83 -14.58 -9.71 10.73
C ARG A 83 -13.50 -10.13 11.75
N SER A 84 -12.81 -11.25 11.55
CA SER A 84 -11.87 -11.78 12.54
C SER A 84 -10.54 -11.01 12.57
N ASN A 85 -10.26 -10.21 11.54
CA ASN A 85 -8.96 -9.56 11.33
C ASN A 85 -8.83 -8.14 11.91
N SER A 86 -9.88 -7.55 12.49
CA SER A 86 -9.79 -6.18 13.05
C SER A 86 -9.29 -6.12 14.50
N ARG A 87 -9.07 -7.26 15.15
CA ARG A 87 -8.81 -7.36 16.61
C ARG A 87 -7.50 -6.75 17.12
N LYS A 88 -6.55 -6.35 16.26
CA LYS A 88 -5.24 -5.78 16.69
C LYS A 88 -5.04 -4.30 16.36
N SER A 89 -5.97 -3.68 15.65
CA SER A 89 -5.99 -2.23 15.47
C SER A 89 -7.01 -1.66 16.44
N SER A 90 -6.66 -0.60 17.19
CA SER A 90 -7.65 0.18 17.97
C SER A 90 -8.74 0.79 17.08
N HIS A 91 -8.50 0.83 15.77
CA HIS A 91 -9.46 1.29 14.77
C HIS A 91 -9.94 0.10 13.92
N ASN A 92 -11.21 -0.25 14.08
CA ASN A 92 -11.88 -1.14 13.13
C ASN A 92 -11.95 -0.42 11.78
N LEU A 93 -11.02 -0.72 10.87
CA LEU A 93 -11.09 -0.27 9.49
C LEU A 93 -12.25 -1.00 8.81
N ARG A 94 -13.45 -0.43 8.95
CA ARG A 94 -14.65 -0.88 8.25
C ARG A 94 -14.66 -0.24 6.87
N LEU A 95 -15.11 -1.00 5.86
CA LEU A 95 -15.50 -0.39 4.59
C LEU A 95 -16.54 0.71 4.89
N GLY A 96 -16.29 1.94 4.42
CA GLY A 96 -17.14 3.08 4.76
C GLY A 96 -16.87 3.73 6.13
N GLY A 97 -16.11 3.11 7.03
CA GLY A 97 -15.89 3.61 8.40
C GLY A 97 -15.13 4.93 8.49
N TYR A 98 -14.34 5.26 7.46
CA TYR A 98 -13.70 6.59 7.37
C TYR A 98 -14.73 7.69 7.02
N TYR A 99 -15.74 7.35 6.22
CA TYR A 99 -16.81 8.28 5.82
C TYR A 99 -17.85 8.49 6.92
N SER A 100 -18.04 7.51 7.83
CA SER A 100 -18.99 7.68 8.94
C SER A 100 -18.63 8.83 9.90
N VAL A 101 -17.37 9.28 9.92
CA VAL A 101 -16.96 10.48 10.67
C VAL A 101 -17.49 11.76 10.01
N MET A 102 -17.59 11.78 8.68
CA MET A 102 -18.14 12.92 7.94
C MET A 102 -19.69 12.94 7.96
N ASP A 103 -20.31 11.77 8.09
CA ASP A 103 -21.76 11.69 8.29
C ASP A 103 -22.20 12.27 9.65
N ALA A 104 -21.40 12.04 10.71
CA ALA A 104 -21.69 12.55 12.05
C ALA A 104 -21.64 14.08 12.17
N SER A 105 -20.91 14.76 11.28
CA SER A 105 -20.86 16.23 11.20
C SER A 105 -21.99 16.87 10.39
N SER A 106 -22.93 16.08 9.85
CA SER A 106 -24.04 16.57 9.02
C SER A 106 -25.37 16.71 9.80
N THR A 107 -25.33 16.53 11.12
CA THR A 107 -26.45 16.79 12.04
C THR A 107 -26.07 17.89 13.02
N GLU A 108 -26.11 19.14 12.55
CA GLU A 108 -26.31 20.34 13.36
C GLU A 108 -27.37 21.23 12.72
#